data_AF-A0A963QPR6-F1
#
_entry.id   AF-A0A963QPR6-F1
#
_cell.length_a   1.000
_cell.length_b   1.000
_cell.length_c   1.000
_cell.angle_alpha   90.00
_cell.angle_beta   90.00
_cell.angle_gamma   90.00
#
_symmetry.space_group_name_H-M   'P 1'
#
loop_
_entity.id
_entity.type
_entity.pdbx_description
1 polymer ?
#
loop_
_entity_poly.entity_id
_entity_poly.type
_entity_poly.pdbx_seq_one_letter_code
_entity_poly.pdbx_strand_id
1 'polypeptide(L)'
;MGDRLSTLDVLGSLFYLCAMMAALAAARWGHQARRPFSEAGHWFAVAAFLAALALSRVLQVEENMQQALRHMLVTGGQYQGRGAFQSVLAAVCLLGIGLAAFIALRSLVASPAGSVRRCLAWSRLAILAMVGLIGLRMISYHPVDALLYGGPHLNRVIDVGATLAIGWAALAYCIRVRVQARP
;
A
#
# COMPACT_ATOMS: atom_id res chain seq x y z
N MET A 1 25.74 -7.58 12.35
CA MET A 1 25.01 -8.52 13.22
C MET A 1 23.66 -8.77 12.61
N GLY A 2 23.64 -9.66 11.62
CA GLY A 2 22.40 -10.23 11.13
C GLY A 2 21.96 -11.26 12.15
N ASP A 3 20.76 -11.10 12.70
CA ASP A 3 20.10 -12.20 13.36
C ASP A 3 18.59 -11.97 13.35
N ARG A 4 17.93 -12.94 12.71
CA ARG A 4 16.47 -13.16 12.60
C ARG A 4 15.75 -12.12 11.75
N LEU A 5 15.61 -12.45 10.46
CA LEU A 5 14.35 -12.18 9.77
C LEU A 5 13.24 -12.60 10.73
N SER A 6 12.52 -11.64 11.31
CA SER A 6 11.43 -11.95 12.22
C SER A 6 10.46 -12.83 11.45
N THR A 7 9.93 -13.88 12.07
CA THR A 7 8.92 -14.74 11.43
C THR A 7 7.75 -13.91 10.88
N LEU A 8 7.48 -12.76 11.51
CA LEU A 8 6.49 -11.78 11.07
C LEU A 8 6.87 -11.06 9.76
N ASP A 9 8.14 -10.81 9.50
CA ASP A 9 8.58 -10.15 8.27
C ASP A 9 8.53 -11.10 7.09
N VAL A 10 8.93 -12.35 7.31
CA VAL A 10 8.80 -13.41 6.30
C VAL A 10 7.32 -13.64 5.97
N LEU A 11 6.46 -13.76 6.99
CA LEU A 11 5.02 -13.89 6.79
C LEU A 11 4.44 -12.67 6.06
N GLY A 12 4.79 -11.45 6.47
CA GLY A 12 4.35 -10.23 5.79
C GLY A 12 4.75 -10.20 4.31
N SER A 13 6.00 -10.56 3.99
CA SER A 13 6.46 -10.65 2.61
C SER A 13 5.73 -11.73 1.80
N LEU A 14 5.44 -12.88 2.40
CA LEU A 14 4.63 -13.93 1.75
C LEU A 14 3.23 -13.43 1.41
N PHE A 15 2.59 -12.65 2.31
CA PHE A 15 1.29 -12.04 2.02
C PHE A 15 1.34 -11.09 0.82
N TYR A 16 2.36 -10.23 0.74
CA TYR A 16 2.56 -9.36 -0.43
C TYR A 16 2.81 -10.16 -1.70
N LEU A 17 3.60 -11.23 -1.65
CA LEU A 17 3.87 -12.09 -2.80
C LEU A 17 2.61 -12.81 -3.29
N CYS A 18 1.76 -13.30 -2.39
CA CYS A 18 0.46 -13.89 -2.75
C CYS A 18 -0.44 -12.86 -3.46
N ALA A 19 -0.55 -11.64 -2.93
CA ALA A 19 -1.32 -10.57 -3.55
C ALA A 19 -0.71 -10.12 -4.90
N MET A 20 0.62 -10.12 -5.01
CA MET A 20 1.35 -9.83 -6.25
C MET A 20 1.02 -10.87 -7.32
N MET A 21 1.04 -12.16 -6.98
CA MET A 21 0.68 -13.24 -7.92
C MET A 21 -0.78 -13.12 -8.39
N ALA A 22 -1.70 -12.73 -7.49
CA ALA A 22 -3.08 -12.46 -7.87
C ALA A 22 -3.19 -11.25 -8.83
N ALA A 23 -2.43 -10.18 -8.61
CA ALA A 23 -2.38 -9.02 -9.49
C ALA A 23 -1.79 -9.37 -10.87
N LEU A 24 -0.72 -10.18 -10.93
CA LEU A 24 -0.16 -10.66 -12.21
C LEU A 24 -1.16 -11.56 -12.96
N ALA A 25 -1.90 -12.41 -12.27
CA ALA A 25 -2.97 -13.18 -12.87
C ALA A 25 -4.08 -12.28 -13.45
N ALA A 26 -4.45 -11.22 -12.74
CA ALA A 26 -5.42 -10.22 -13.21
C ALA A 26 -4.93 -9.48 -14.46
N ALA A 27 -3.66 -9.07 -14.50
CA ALA A 27 -3.05 -8.48 -15.69
C ALA A 27 -3.10 -9.44 -16.89
N ARG A 28 -2.70 -10.71 -16.68
CA ARG A 28 -2.67 -11.73 -17.73
C ARG A 28 -4.07 -12.04 -18.27
N TRP A 29 -5.07 -12.23 -17.40
CA TRP A 29 -6.44 -12.49 -17.86
C TRP A 29 -7.10 -11.27 -18.49
N GLY A 30 -6.83 -10.07 -17.99
CA GLY A 30 -7.29 -8.83 -18.62
C GLY A 30 -6.78 -8.72 -20.06
N HIS A 31 -5.50 -9.03 -20.27
CA HIS A 31 -4.90 -9.05 -21.60
C HIS A 31 -5.53 -10.12 -22.52
N GLN A 32 -5.70 -11.35 -22.03
CA GLN A 32 -6.34 -12.44 -22.79
C GLN A 32 -7.79 -12.12 -23.19
N ALA A 33 -8.54 -11.46 -22.30
CA ALA A 33 -9.91 -11.03 -22.57
C ALA A 33 -10.02 -9.73 -23.40
N ARG A 34 -8.91 -9.28 -24.02
CA ARG A 34 -8.83 -8.06 -24.84
C ARG A 34 -9.36 -6.81 -24.15
N ARG A 35 -9.18 -6.73 -22.82
CA ARG A 35 -9.52 -5.53 -22.04
C ARG A 35 -8.56 -4.38 -22.38
N PRO A 36 -8.91 -3.12 -22.10
CA PRO A 36 -8.04 -1.99 -22.36
C PRO A 36 -6.66 -2.16 -21.72
N PHE A 37 -5.60 -1.76 -22.43
CA PHE A 37 -4.21 -1.88 -21.96
C PHE A 37 -3.97 -1.16 -20.62
N SER A 38 -4.73 -0.10 -20.35
CA SER A 38 -4.68 0.62 -19.06
C SER A 38 -5.07 -0.25 -17.86
N GLU A 39 -5.94 -1.25 -18.02
CA GLU A 39 -6.31 -2.18 -16.95
C GLU A 39 -5.16 -3.16 -16.66
N ALA A 40 -4.51 -3.69 -17.70
CA ALA A 40 -3.35 -4.55 -17.56
C ALA A 40 -2.15 -3.79 -16.95
N GLY A 41 -1.91 -2.56 -17.42
CA GLY A 41 -0.88 -1.67 -16.88
C GLY A 41 -1.09 -1.34 -15.41
N HIS A 42 -2.35 -1.12 -14.99
CA HIS A 42 -2.70 -0.91 -13.57
C HIS A 42 -2.33 -2.13 -12.73
N TRP A 43 -2.74 -3.34 -13.12
CA TRP A 43 -2.43 -4.56 -12.37
C TRP A 43 -0.94 -4.90 -12.35
N PHE A 44 -0.22 -4.61 -13.43
CA PHE A 44 1.24 -4.74 -13.46
C PHE A 44 1.91 -3.75 -12.49
N ALA A 45 1.47 -2.48 -12.48
CA ALA A 45 1.95 -1.50 -11.51
C ALA A 45 1.66 -1.90 -10.06
N VAL A 46 0.48 -2.47 -9.78
CA VAL A 46 0.14 -3.04 -8.46
C VAL A 46 1.08 -4.17 -8.08
N ALA A 47 1.37 -5.09 -9.01
CA ALA A 47 2.28 -6.20 -8.76
C ALA A 47 3.71 -5.70 -8.49
N ALA A 48 4.21 -4.76 -9.29
CA ALA A 48 5.52 -4.14 -9.09
C ALA A 48 5.61 -3.42 -7.75
N PHE A 49 4.56 -2.71 -7.34
CA PHE A 49 4.48 -2.06 -6.03
C PHE A 49 4.55 -3.08 -4.88
N LEU A 50 3.76 -4.15 -4.94
CA LEU A 50 3.80 -5.21 -3.92
C LEU A 50 5.14 -5.94 -3.87
N ALA A 51 5.79 -6.16 -5.02
CA ALA A 51 7.13 -6.72 -5.09
C ALA A 51 8.15 -5.80 -4.40
N ALA A 52 8.07 -4.49 -4.65
CA ALA A 52 8.91 -3.51 -4.00
C ALA A 52 8.70 -3.49 -2.47
N LEU A 53 7.45 -3.63 -1.99
CA LEU A 53 7.16 -3.73 -0.55
C LEU A 53 7.69 -5.03 0.09
N ALA A 54 7.56 -6.16 -0.61
CA ALA A 54 8.12 -7.42 -0.14
C ALA A 54 9.64 -7.34 -0.02
N LEU A 55 10.30 -6.73 -1.01
CA LEU A 55 11.75 -6.55 -1.01
C LEU A 55 12.18 -5.53 0.06
N SER A 56 11.49 -4.41 0.20
CA SER A 56 11.81 -3.39 1.19
C SER A 56 11.73 -3.94 2.61
N ARG A 57 10.80 -4.87 2.86
CA ARG A 57 10.64 -5.54 4.16
C ARG A 57 11.78 -6.51 4.45
N VAL A 58 12.19 -7.32 3.48
CA VAL A 58 13.33 -8.24 3.63
C VAL A 58 14.64 -7.48 3.85
N LEU A 59 14.81 -6.35 3.15
CA LEU A 59 15.99 -5.50 3.26
C LEU A 59 15.94 -4.51 4.44
N GLN A 60 14.88 -4.52 5.25
CA GLN A 60 14.68 -3.59 6.38
C GLN A 60 14.89 -2.13 5.98
N VAL A 61 14.43 -1.75 4.78
CA VAL A 61 14.66 -0.42 4.21
C VAL A 61 14.05 0.65 5.11
N GLU A 62 12.88 0.38 5.71
CA GLU A 62 12.20 1.30 6.60
C GLU A 62 13.01 1.57 7.88
N GLU A 63 13.48 0.52 8.55
CA GLU A 63 14.29 0.64 9.75
C GLU A 63 15.59 1.40 9.45
N ASN A 64 16.24 1.09 8.33
CA ASN A 64 17.45 1.74 7.89
C ASN A 64 17.23 3.23 7.59
N MET A 65 16.15 3.59 6.89
CA MET A 65 15.80 4.98 6.60
C MET A 65 15.47 5.76 7.88
N GLN A 66 14.71 5.17 8.81
CA GLN A 66 14.39 5.79 10.09
C GLN A 66 15.65 6.03 10.93
N GLN A 67 16.58 5.08 10.96
CA GLN A 67 17.86 5.24 11.66
C GLN A 67 18.71 6.33 11.01
N ALA A 68 18.80 6.36 9.68
CA ALA A 68 19.54 7.40 8.95
C ALA A 68 18.96 8.80 9.21
N LEU A 69 17.63 8.94 9.16
CA LEU A 69 16.94 10.19 9.48
C LEU A 69 17.18 10.62 10.92
N ARG A 70 17.12 9.69 11.88
CA ARG A 70 17.43 9.97 13.29
C ARG A 70 18.87 10.44 13.45
N HIS A 71 19.83 9.78 12.81
CA HIS A 71 21.25 10.15 12.88
C HIS A 71 21.49 11.56 12.33
N MET A 72 20.97 11.87 11.13
CA MET A 72 21.11 13.21 10.53
C MET A 72 20.56 14.32 11.43
N LEU A 73 19.43 14.07 12.10
CA LEU A 73 18.79 15.04 13.00
C LEU A 73 19.56 15.24 14.31
N VAL A 74 20.29 14.23 14.81
CA VAL A 74 21.16 14.38 15.99
C VAL A 74 22.40 15.20 15.62
N THR A 75 23.05 14.90 14.49
CA THR A 75 24.30 15.55 14.10
C THR A 75 24.15 17.01 13.68
N GLY A 76 22.96 17.42 13.24
CA GLY A 76 22.72 18.79 12.74
C GLY A 76 22.49 19.86 13.80
N GLY A 77 22.44 19.53 15.11
CA GLY A 77 22.21 20.49 16.20
C GLY A 77 20.82 21.17 16.22
N GLN A 78 19.99 20.98 15.19
CA GLN A 78 18.66 21.58 15.03
C GLN A 78 17.54 20.79 15.73
N TYR A 79 17.78 20.29 16.95
CA TYR A 79 16.79 19.48 17.66
C TYR A 79 15.47 20.25 17.93
N GLN A 80 15.54 21.58 18.04
CA GLN A 80 14.39 22.46 18.30
C GLN A 80 13.50 22.71 17.05
N GLY A 81 13.99 22.47 15.82
CA GLY A 81 13.24 22.69 14.58
C GLY A 81 12.49 21.47 14.03
N ARG A 82 12.74 20.28 14.59
CA ARG A 82 12.16 19.00 14.14
C ARG A 82 10.64 19.05 14.05
N GLY A 83 10.04 19.67 15.07
CA GLY A 83 8.60 19.84 15.25
C GLY A 83 7.89 20.63 14.13
N ALA A 84 8.59 21.51 13.42
CA ALA A 84 7.99 22.36 12.40
C ALA A 84 8.08 21.71 11.01
N PHE A 85 9.24 21.16 10.67
CA PHE A 85 9.43 20.58 9.33
C PHE A 85 8.66 19.28 9.15
N GLN A 86 8.71 18.39 10.14
CA GLN A 86 8.02 17.10 10.05
C GLN A 86 6.50 17.28 10.08
N SER A 87 5.96 18.28 10.79
CA SER A 87 4.50 18.53 10.85
C SER A 87 3.94 19.07 9.53
N VAL A 88 4.69 19.93 8.84
CA VAL A 88 4.33 20.39 7.49
C VAL A 88 4.34 19.21 6.50
N LEU A 89 5.38 18.36 6.54
CA LEU A 89 5.44 17.16 5.71
C LEU A 89 4.30 16.18 6.02
N ALA A 90 4.01 15.93 7.29
CA ALA A 90 2.88 15.10 7.71
C ALA A 90 1.55 15.67 7.19
N ALA A 91 1.34 16.99 7.32
CA ALA A 91 0.13 17.65 6.84
C ALA A 91 -0.03 17.53 5.32
N VAL A 92 1.04 17.78 4.54
CA VAL A 92 1.02 17.64 3.08
C VAL A 92 0.73 16.20 2.68
N CYS A 93 1.36 15.22 3.33
CA CYS A 93 1.09 13.80 3.10
C CYS A 93 -0.36 13.46 3.42
N LEU A 94 -0.88 13.84 4.59
CA LEU A 94 -2.25 13.56 5.01
C LEU A 94 -3.29 14.20 4.08
N LEU A 95 -3.07 15.44 3.65
CA LEU A 95 -3.94 16.12 2.68
C LEU A 95 -3.92 15.42 1.31
N GLY A 96 -2.73 15.04 0.84
CA GLY A 96 -2.57 14.31 -0.42
C GLY A 96 -3.25 12.94 -0.39
N ILE A 97 -3.05 12.17 0.68
CA ILE A 97 -3.70 10.88 0.91
C ILE A 97 -5.22 11.08 1.02
N GLY A 98 -5.68 12.08 1.76
CA GLY A 98 -7.10 12.38 1.94
C GLY A 98 -7.78 12.72 0.61
N LEU A 99 -7.17 13.57 -0.21
CA LEU A 99 -7.69 13.94 -1.52
C LEU A 99 -7.75 12.73 -2.47
N ALA A 100 -6.68 11.95 -2.52
CA ALA A 100 -6.66 10.74 -3.35
C ALA A 100 -7.69 9.70 -2.86
N ALA A 101 -7.92 9.60 -1.54
CA ALA A 101 -8.88 8.67 -0.96
C ALA A 101 -10.30 9.12 -1.28
N PHE A 102 -10.56 10.42 -1.23
CA PHE A 102 -11.84 11.00 -1.64
C PHE A 102 -12.15 10.73 -3.12
N ILE A 103 -11.20 10.96 -4.02
CA ILE A 103 -11.36 10.69 -5.46
C ILE A 103 -11.62 9.19 -5.69
N ALA A 104 -10.83 8.33 -5.05
CA ALA A 104 -10.96 6.89 -5.21
C ALA A 104 -12.28 6.36 -4.62
N LEU A 105 -12.74 6.89 -3.47
CA LEU A 105 -14.02 6.56 -2.86
C LEU A 105 -15.19 7.00 -3.74
N ARG A 106 -15.13 8.21 -4.31
CA ARG A 106 -16.13 8.68 -5.26
C ARG A 106 -16.21 7.76 -6.48
N SER A 107 -15.06 7.30 -7.00
CA SER A 107 -15.03 6.34 -8.11
C SER A 107 -15.63 4.98 -7.74
N LEU A 108 -15.47 4.56 -6.47
CA LEU A 108 -16.03 3.33 -5.95
C LEU A 108 -17.55 3.41 -5.83
N VAL A 109 -18.07 4.50 -5.28
CA VAL A 109 -19.51 4.75 -5.11
C VAL A 109 -20.21 4.91 -6.46
N ALA A 110 -19.57 5.57 -7.42
CA ALA A 110 -20.11 5.73 -8.77
C ALA A 110 -20.04 4.47 -9.64
N SER A 111 -19.32 3.42 -9.22
CA SER A 111 -19.16 2.20 -10.00
C SER A 111 -20.29 1.20 -9.72
N PRO A 112 -20.98 0.67 -10.74
CA PRO A 112 -22.02 -0.34 -10.55
C PRO A 112 -21.52 -1.55 -9.76
N ALA A 113 -22.38 -2.11 -8.91
CA ALA A 113 -22.13 -3.38 -8.26
C ALA A 113 -21.85 -4.46 -9.32
N GLY A 114 -20.86 -5.32 -9.07
CA GLY A 114 -20.45 -6.33 -10.05
C GLY A 114 -19.53 -5.85 -11.17
N SER A 115 -19.28 -4.54 -11.34
CA SER A 115 -18.44 -4.05 -12.43
C SER A 115 -16.94 -4.32 -12.21
N VAL A 116 -16.22 -4.55 -13.31
CA VAL A 116 -14.75 -4.67 -13.33
C VAL A 116 -14.08 -3.37 -12.83
N ARG A 117 -14.68 -2.22 -13.13
CA ARG A 117 -14.23 -0.89 -12.66
C ARG A 117 -14.21 -0.78 -11.13
N ARG A 118 -15.18 -1.39 -10.45
CA ARG A 118 -15.23 -1.41 -8.98
C ARG A 118 -14.04 -2.15 -8.36
N CYS A 119 -13.53 -3.20 -9.02
CA CYS A 119 -12.33 -3.91 -8.58
C CYS A 119 -11.09 -3.01 -8.68
N LEU A 120 -10.95 -2.26 -9.78
CA LEU A 120 -9.86 -1.29 -9.94
C LEU A 120 -9.94 -0.19 -8.87
N ALA A 121 -11.13 0.35 -8.60
CA ALA A 121 -11.32 1.37 -7.56
C ALA A 121 -10.92 0.85 -6.16
N TRP A 122 -11.31 -0.38 -5.80
CA TRP A 122 -10.90 -1.02 -4.54
C TRP A 122 -9.38 -1.18 -4.45
N SER A 123 -8.73 -1.66 -5.51
CA SER A 123 -7.27 -1.81 -5.51
C SER A 123 -6.55 -0.46 -5.35
N ARG A 124 -7.06 0.62 -5.96
CA ARG A 124 -6.50 1.97 -5.83
C ARG A 124 -6.64 2.50 -4.40
N LEU A 125 -7.80 2.32 -3.79
CA LEU A 125 -8.03 2.69 -2.38
C LEU A 125 -7.07 1.94 -1.46
N ALA A 126 -6.91 0.64 -1.68
CA ALA A 126 -6.02 -0.18 -0.87
C ALA A 126 -4.54 0.21 -1.05
N ILE A 127 -4.07 0.44 -2.28
CA ILE A 127 -2.71 0.96 -2.53
C ILE A 127 -2.51 2.29 -1.83
N LEU A 128 -3.48 3.19 -1.93
CA LEU A 128 -3.37 4.50 -1.30
C LEU A 128 -3.32 4.40 0.22
N ALA A 129 -4.10 3.50 0.83
CA ALA A 129 -4.01 3.21 2.25
C ALA A 129 -2.61 2.68 2.64
N MET A 130 -2.00 1.80 1.83
CA MET A 130 -0.63 1.32 2.07
C MET A 130 0.42 2.42 1.93
N VAL A 131 0.37 3.20 0.85
CA VAL A 131 1.29 4.33 0.63
C VAL A 131 1.17 5.34 1.76
N GLY A 132 -0.07 5.64 2.17
CA GLY A 132 -0.33 6.52 3.29
C GLY A 132 0.25 5.98 4.60
N LEU A 133 0.01 4.70 4.88
CA LEU A 133 0.57 4.04 6.05
C LEU A 133 2.11 4.08 6.06
N ILE A 134 2.76 3.79 4.94
CA ILE A 134 4.22 3.85 4.80
C ILE A 134 4.71 5.28 5.02
N GLY A 135 4.07 6.28 4.41
CA GLY A 135 4.40 7.69 4.62
C GLY A 135 4.30 8.12 6.08
N LEU A 136 3.21 7.73 6.76
CA LEU A 136 3.05 7.99 8.20
C LEU A 136 4.15 7.30 9.01
N ARG A 137 4.50 6.06 8.68
CA ARG A 137 5.58 5.30 9.34
C ARG A 137 6.95 5.94 9.14
N MET A 138 7.22 6.56 7.99
CA MET A 138 8.46 7.28 7.73
C MET A 138 8.56 8.59 8.51
N ILE A 139 7.44 9.27 8.72
CA ILE A 139 7.42 10.62 9.34
C ILE A 139 7.40 10.56 10.88
N SER A 140 7.14 9.39 11.49
CA SER A 140 7.23 9.06 12.95
C SER A 140 7.26 10.30 13.87
N TYR A 141 6.04 10.72 14.25
CA TYR A 141 5.79 11.65 15.35
C TYR A 141 5.29 10.89 16.56
N HIS A 142 5.76 11.26 17.74
CA HIS A 142 5.32 10.71 19.02
C HIS A 142 3.78 10.53 19.18
N PRO A 143 2.91 11.48 18.77
CA PRO A 143 1.46 11.30 18.84
C PRO A 143 0.86 10.37 17.76
N VAL A 144 1.42 10.35 16.55
CA VAL A 144 0.98 9.41 15.48
C VAL A 144 1.43 8.00 15.83
N ASP A 145 2.61 7.86 16.42
CA ASP A 145 3.10 6.59 16.94
C ASP A 145 2.24 6.09 18.11
N ALA A 146 1.76 6.98 19.00
CA ALA A 146 0.80 6.59 20.03
C ALA A 146 -0.52 6.08 19.43
N LEU A 147 -1.00 6.66 18.33
CA LEU A 147 -2.21 6.19 17.65
C LEU A 147 -1.98 4.88 16.88
N LEU A 148 -0.84 4.73 16.22
CA LEU A 148 -0.49 3.56 15.41
C LEU A 148 -0.04 2.36 16.26
N TYR A 149 0.61 2.61 17.40
CA TYR A 149 1.26 1.61 18.24
C TYR A 149 0.69 1.50 19.67
N GLY A 150 -0.08 2.47 20.16
CA GLY A 150 -0.65 2.46 21.52
C GLY A 150 -1.97 1.70 21.68
N GLY A 151 -2.63 1.32 20.58
CA GLY A 151 -3.87 0.53 20.55
C GLY A 151 -3.71 -0.83 19.85
N PRO A 152 -4.76 -1.39 19.22
CA PRO A 152 -4.67 -2.65 18.48
C PRO A 152 -3.87 -2.45 17.18
N HIS A 153 -2.55 -2.26 17.28
CA HIS A 153 -1.56 -2.13 16.19
C HIS A 153 -2.19 -1.79 14.83
N LEU A 154 -2.80 -0.60 14.74
CA LEU A 154 -3.65 -0.22 13.61
C LEU A 154 -2.88 -0.27 12.29
N ASN A 155 -1.56 -0.03 12.35
CA ASN A 155 -0.68 -0.23 11.23
C ASN A 155 -0.73 -1.66 10.66
N ARG A 156 -0.69 -2.69 11.51
CA ARG A 156 -0.76 -4.09 11.07
C ARG A 156 -2.12 -4.42 10.48
N VAL A 157 -3.19 -3.92 11.10
CA VAL A 157 -4.56 -4.15 10.60
C VAL A 157 -4.75 -3.49 9.23
N ILE A 158 -4.28 -2.26 9.05
CA ILE A 158 -4.35 -1.55 7.77
C ILE A 158 -3.46 -2.23 6.71
N ASP A 159 -2.25 -2.63 7.07
CA ASP A 159 -1.30 -3.31 6.16
C ASP A 159 -1.87 -4.64 5.64
N VAL A 160 -2.32 -5.50 6.55
CA VAL A 160 -2.95 -6.79 6.21
C VAL A 160 -4.26 -6.57 5.46
N GLY A 161 -5.13 -5.68 5.96
CA GLY A 161 -6.41 -5.38 5.37
C GLY A 161 -6.30 -4.83 3.95
N ALA A 162 -5.35 -3.92 3.70
CA ALA A 162 -5.10 -3.37 2.37
C ALA A 162 -4.53 -4.43 1.42
N THR A 163 -3.58 -5.26 1.90
CA THR A 163 -3.03 -6.37 1.11
C THR A 163 -4.12 -7.37 0.70
N LEU A 164 -4.99 -7.75 1.64
CA LEU A 164 -6.13 -8.62 1.38
C LEU A 164 -7.13 -7.95 0.42
N ALA A 165 -7.41 -6.66 0.58
CA ALA A 165 -8.28 -5.93 -0.32
C ALA A 165 -7.74 -5.89 -1.76
N ILE A 166 -6.43 -5.74 -1.95
CA ILE A 166 -5.78 -5.83 -3.27
C ILE A 166 -5.93 -7.24 -3.83
N GLY A 167 -5.60 -8.28 -3.06
CA GLY A 167 -5.71 -9.67 -3.47
C GLY A 167 -7.15 -10.04 -3.86
N TRP A 168 -8.13 -9.67 -3.02
CA TRP A 168 -9.54 -9.87 -3.30
C TRP A 168 -9.99 -9.10 -4.56
N ALA A 169 -9.58 -7.85 -4.71
CA ALA A 169 -9.92 -7.05 -5.88
C ALA A 169 -9.36 -7.66 -7.17
N ALA A 170 -8.13 -8.17 -7.14
CA ALA A 170 -7.49 -8.87 -8.26
C ALA A 170 -8.22 -10.17 -8.62
N LEU A 171 -8.55 -11.00 -7.62
CA LEU A 171 -9.32 -12.24 -7.83
C LEU A 171 -10.74 -11.96 -8.35
N ALA A 172 -11.43 -10.97 -7.78
CA ALA A 172 -12.76 -10.56 -8.23
C ALA A 172 -12.73 -10.01 -9.67
N TYR A 173 -11.69 -9.24 -10.02
CA TYR A 173 -11.46 -8.77 -11.39
C TYR A 173 -11.31 -9.96 -12.35
N CYS A 174 -10.43 -10.90 -12.00
CA CYS A 174 -10.21 -12.16 -12.69
C CYS A 174 -11.52 -12.93 -12.97
N ILE A 175 -12.34 -13.17 -11.93
CA ILE A 175 -13.63 -13.87 -12.06
C ILE A 175 -14.58 -13.10 -12.97
N ARG A 176 -14.72 -11.79 -12.79
CA ARG A 176 -15.66 -10.95 -13.56
C ARG A 176 -15.28 -10.85 -15.02
N VAL A 177 -13.99 -10.69 -15.32
CA VAL A 177 -13.49 -10.68 -16.70
C VAL A 177 -13.76 -12.03 -17.37
N ARG A 178 -13.56 -13.15 -16.67
CA ARG A 178 -13.91 -14.47 -17.21
C ARG A 178 -15.40 -14.63 -17.49
N VAL A 179 -16.27 -14.19 -16.58
CA VAL A 179 -17.73 -14.27 -16.77
C VAL A 179 -18.17 -13.43 -17.97
N GLN A 180 -17.59 -12.24 -18.16
CA GLN A 180 -17.89 -11.37 -19.31
C GLN A 180 -17.33 -11.87 -20.64
N ALA A 181 -16.33 -12.77 -20.62
CA ALA A 181 -15.72 -13.34 -21.80
C ALA A 181 -16.40 -14.65 -22.28
N ARG A 182 -17.36 -15.19 -21.50
CA ARG A 182 -18.17 -16.33 -21.94
C ARG A 182 -19.27 -15.83 -22.88
N PRO A 183 -19.42 -16.44 -24.07
CA PRO A 183 -20.43 -16.04 -25.05
C PRO A 183 -21.86 -16.28 -24.55
#